data_AF-A0A9P6FT28-F1
#
_entry.id   AF-A0A9P6FT28-F1
#
_cell.length_a   1.000
_cell.length_b   1.000
_cell.length_c   1.000
_cell.angle_alpha   90.00
_cell.angle_beta   90.00
_cell.angle_gamma   90.00
#
_symmetry.space_group_name_H-M   'P 1'
#
loop_
_entity.id
_entity.type
_entity.pdbx_description
1 polymer ?
#
loop_
_entity_poly.entity_id
_entity_poly.type
_entity_poly.pdbx_seq_one_letter_code
_entity_poly.pdbx_strand_id
1 'polypeptide(L)'
;TLGPQLQNEFLSLEAMTENTRRILGATRQNRCSMLQDYTNGSAECEIDYMNGVLVQMALRSGVEPRLHRMVSTNIKEKFVTPRNVSSPKL
;
A
#
# COMPACT_ATOMS: atom_id res chain seq x y z
N THR A 1 1.48 0.38 26.09
CA THR A 1 2.21 -0.61 25.27
C THR A 1 1.42 -1.91 25.26
N LEU A 2 1.32 -2.58 24.11
CA LEU A 2 0.65 -3.90 24.02
C LEU A 2 1.42 -4.92 24.87
N GLY A 3 0.70 -5.83 25.54
CA GLY A 3 1.31 -6.92 26.30
C GLY A 3 2.08 -7.89 25.38
N PRO A 4 3.08 -8.63 25.88
CA PRO A 4 3.94 -9.52 25.07
C PRO A 4 3.17 -10.56 24.24
N GLN A 5 2.05 -11.08 24.78
CA GLN A 5 1.18 -12.03 24.08
C GLN A 5 0.52 -11.40 22.84
N LEU A 6 -0.02 -10.18 22.98
CA LEU A 6 -0.61 -9.44 21.86
C LEU A 6 0.45 -9.02 20.83
N GLN A 7 1.69 -8.74 21.26
CA GLN A 7 2.79 -8.48 20.33
C GLN A 7 3.11 -9.72 19.49
N ASN A 8 3.19 -10.90 20.09
CA ASN A 8 3.45 -12.14 19.34
C ASN A 8 2.27 -12.53 18.42
N GLU A 9 1.05 -12.35 18.90
CA GLU A 9 -0.17 -12.72 18.17
C GLU A 9 -0.46 -11.79 16.99
N PHE A 10 -0.10 -10.49 17.07
CA PHE A 10 -0.47 -9.51 16.05
C PHE A 10 0.71 -8.85 15.34
N LEU A 11 1.87 -8.75 15.98
CA LEU A 11 3.03 -7.99 15.48
C LEU A 11 4.23 -8.87 15.14
N SER A 12 4.15 -10.19 15.34
CA SER A 12 5.16 -11.10 14.82
C SER A 12 5.14 -11.11 13.28
N LEU A 13 6.29 -11.36 12.67
CA LEU A 13 6.39 -11.48 11.21
C LEU A 13 5.45 -12.57 10.66
N GLU A 14 5.33 -13.68 11.39
CA GLU A 14 4.45 -14.80 11.04
C GLU A 14 2.97 -14.37 11.08
N ALA A 15 2.53 -13.73 12.16
CA ALA A 15 1.16 -13.23 12.29
C ALA A 15 0.81 -12.22 11.20
N MET A 16 1.70 -11.25 10.93
CA MET A 16 1.49 -10.27 9.86
C MET A 16 1.43 -10.93 8.47
N THR A 17 2.29 -11.92 8.22
CA THR A 17 2.32 -12.66 6.95
C THR A 17 1.03 -13.43 6.75
N GLU A 18 0.59 -14.18 7.76
CA GLU A 18 -0.61 -15.00 7.68
C GLU A 18 -1.88 -14.14 7.56
N ASN A 19 -1.99 -13.07 8.33
CA ASN A 19 -3.11 -12.15 8.21
C ASN A 19 -3.15 -11.48 6.83
N THR A 20 -1.99 -11.12 6.27
CA THR A 20 -1.90 -10.59 4.90
C THR A 20 -2.40 -11.61 3.87
N ARG A 21 -1.99 -12.87 3.97
CA ARG A 21 -2.48 -13.94 3.08
C ARG A 21 -3.98 -14.12 3.18
N ARG A 22 -4.53 -14.12 4.40
CA ARG A 22 -5.97 -14.24 4.63
C ARG A 22 -6.75 -13.10 3.98
N ILE A 23 -6.28 -11.86 4.15
CA ILE A 23 -6.89 -10.67 3.53
C ILE A 23 -6.84 -10.78 1.99
N LEU A 24 -5.68 -11.12 1.42
CA LEU A 24 -5.53 -11.29 -0.02
C LEU A 24 -6.45 -12.40 -0.57
N GLY A 25 -6.59 -13.52 0.14
CA GLY A 25 -7.50 -14.60 -0.23
C GLY A 25 -8.97 -14.15 -0.21
N ALA A 26 -9.39 -13.46 0.86
CA ALA A 26 -10.75 -12.97 1.02
C ALA A 26 -11.12 -11.87 0.01
N THR A 27 -10.14 -11.08 -0.45
CA THR A 27 -10.34 -9.93 -1.35
C THR A 27 -9.87 -10.20 -2.77
N ARG A 28 -9.65 -11.46 -3.16
CA ARG A 28 -9.02 -11.84 -4.45
C ARG A 28 -9.72 -11.30 -5.71
N GLN A 29 -11.01 -11.00 -5.65
CA GLN A 29 -11.80 -10.46 -6.77
C GLN A 29 -11.98 -8.93 -6.68
N ASN A 30 -11.50 -8.30 -5.60
CA ASN A 30 -11.70 -6.88 -5.37
C ASN A 30 -10.61 -6.06 -6.08
N ARG A 31 -10.98 -4.87 -6.53
CA ARG A 31 -10.01 -3.82 -6.87
C ARG A 31 -9.73 -3.02 -5.61
N CYS A 32 -8.46 -2.84 -5.22
CA CYS A 32 -8.12 -1.99 -4.07
C CYS A 32 -8.47 -0.52 -4.35
N SER A 33 -8.68 0.29 -3.31
CA SER A 33 -9.08 1.70 -3.43
C SER A 33 -8.15 2.50 -4.35
N MET A 34 -6.84 2.37 -4.17
CA MET A 34 -5.85 3.03 -5.01
C MET A 34 -5.96 2.65 -6.50
N LEU A 35 -6.25 1.39 -6.80
CA LEU A 35 -6.50 0.98 -8.19
C LEU A 35 -7.80 1.60 -8.71
N GLN A 36 -8.85 1.67 -7.88
CA GLN A 36 -10.11 2.33 -8.25
C GLN A 36 -9.90 3.82 -8.54
N ASP A 37 -9.20 4.55 -7.66
CA ASP A 37 -8.84 5.96 -7.86
C ASP A 37 -8.11 6.16 -9.19
N TYR A 38 -7.13 5.29 -9.46
CA TYR A 38 -6.40 5.31 -10.71
C TYR A 38 -7.31 5.03 -11.91
N THR A 39 -8.17 4.01 -11.85
CA THR A 39 -9.05 3.68 -12.99
C THR A 39 -10.13 4.73 -13.24
N ASN A 40 -10.58 5.43 -12.20
CA ASN A 40 -11.63 6.44 -12.28
C ASN A 40 -11.11 7.83 -12.69
N GLY A 41 -9.81 7.96 -12.98
CA GLY A 41 -9.24 9.24 -13.42
C GLY A 41 -8.82 10.17 -12.29
N SER A 42 -8.82 9.74 -11.02
CA SER A 42 -8.38 10.59 -9.91
C SER A 42 -6.94 11.04 -10.10
N ALA A 43 -6.67 12.32 -9.85
CA ALA A 43 -5.32 12.88 -9.88
C ALA A 43 -4.52 12.53 -8.60
N GLU A 44 -5.19 12.05 -7.55
CA GLU A 44 -4.60 11.81 -6.24
C GLU A 44 -4.96 10.42 -5.70
N CYS A 45 -4.13 9.92 -4.78
CA CYS A 45 -4.38 8.71 -3.99
C CYS A 45 -3.67 8.79 -2.63
N GLU A 46 -3.95 7.83 -1.75
CA GLU A 46 -3.48 7.82 -0.36
C GLU A 46 -2.06 7.26 -0.17
N ILE A 47 -1.26 7.12 -1.23
CA ILE A 47 0.07 6.47 -1.17
C ILE A 47 1.03 7.10 -0.14
N ASP A 48 0.94 8.43 0.06
CA ASP A 48 1.76 9.15 1.02
C ASP A 48 1.38 8.88 2.47
N TYR A 49 0.08 8.70 2.74
CA TYR A 49 -0.43 8.37 4.07
C TYR A 49 -0.24 6.89 4.43
N MET A 50 0.01 6.03 3.44
CA MET A 50 0.33 4.62 3.62
C MET A 50 1.84 4.36 3.59
N ASN A 51 2.43 4.29 2.39
CA ASN A 51 3.85 3.96 2.22
C ASN A 51 4.75 5.14 2.60
N GLY A 52 4.31 6.38 2.40
CA GLY A 52 5.07 7.55 2.82
C GLY A 52 5.34 7.55 4.33
N VAL A 53 4.32 7.28 5.14
CA VAL A 53 4.46 7.12 6.60
C VAL A 53 5.42 5.97 6.95
N LEU A 54 5.27 4.80 6.32
CA LEU A 54 6.17 3.65 6.55
C LEU A 54 7.63 3.96 6.20
N VAL A 55 7.88 4.67 5.10
CA VAL A 55 9.24 5.10 4.72
C VAL A 55 9.81 6.04 5.77
N GLN A 56 9.04 7.03 6.24
CA GLN A 56 9.48 7.95 7.29
C GLN A 56 9.79 7.22 8.60
N MET A 57 8.94 6.27 8.99
CA MET A 57 9.17 5.45 10.18
C MET A 57 10.44 4.59 10.06
N ALA A 58 10.62 3.90 8.93
CA ALA A 58 11.80 3.07 8.71
C ALA A 58 13.10 3.88 8.78
N LEU A 59 13.13 5.05 8.14
CA LEU A 59 14.28 5.96 8.17
C LEU A 59 14.62 6.42 9.59
N ARG A 60 13.60 6.78 10.39
CA ARG A 60 13.79 7.15 11.81
C ARG A 60 14.32 6.00 12.65
N SER A 61 13.99 4.77 12.30
CA SER A 61 14.46 3.55 12.95
C SER A 61 15.80 3.03 12.40
N GLY A 62 16.44 3.73 11.46
CA GLY A 62 17.70 3.29 10.85
C GLY A 62 17.56 2.08 9.92
N VAL A 63 16.35 1.78 9.47
CA VAL A 63 16.04 0.70 8.52
C VAL A 63 15.88 1.28 7.13
N GLU A 64 16.46 0.62 6.12
CA GLU A 64 16.47 1.08 4.74
C GLU A 64 15.24 0.56 3.94
N PRO A 65 14.23 1.41 3.60
CA PRO A 65 12.95 0.94 3.05
C PRO A 65 12.93 0.93 1.51
N ARG A 66 13.88 0.25 0.85
CA ARG A 66 14.07 0.33 -0.62
C ARG A 66 12.80 0.03 -1.42
N LEU A 67 12.12 -1.07 -1.11
CA LEU A 67 10.93 -1.50 -1.84
C LEU A 67 9.76 -0.55 -1.63
N HIS A 68 9.55 -0.07 -0.41
CA HIS A 68 8.47 0.89 -0.11
C HIS A 68 8.70 2.23 -0.82
N ARG A 69 9.96 2.69 -0.91
CA ARG A 69 10.32 3.88 -1.71
C ARG A 69 10.01 3.68 -3.19
N MET A 70 10.50 2.58 -3.77
CA MET A 70 10.26 2.27 -5.18
C MET A 70 8.76 2.22 -5.52
N VAL A 71 7.96 1.54 -4.70
CA VAL A 71 6.50 1.48 -4.89
C VAL A 71 5.87 2.87 -4.79
N SER A 72 6.24 3.66 -3.79
CA SER A 72 5.70 5.01 -3.62
C SER A 72 6.02 5.92 -4.82
N THR A 73 7.26 5.90 -5.29
CA THR A 73 7.68 6.64 -6.49
C THR A 73 6.89 6.22 -7.72
N ASN A 74 6.85 4.91 -8.01
CA ASN A 74 6.17 4.39 -9.19
C ASN A 74 4.67 4.74 -9.19
N ILE A 75 4.00 4.66 -8.04
CA ILE A 75 2.59 5.04 -7.93
C ILE A 75 2.41 6.54 -8.18
N LYS A 76 3.22 7.40 -7.56
CA LYS A 76 3.14 8.85 -7.78
C LYS A 76 3.30 9.22 -9.26
N GLU A 77 4.27 8.61 -9.93
CA GLU A 77 4.49 8.81 -11.37
C GLU A 77 3.25 8.46 -12.20
N LYS A 78 2.56 7.37 -11.86
CA LYS A 78 1.32 6.97 -12.55
C LYS A 78 0.18 7.97 -12.38
N PHE A 79 0.05 8.59 -11.22
CA PHE A 79 -1.03 9.56 -10.94
C PHE A 79 -0.77 10.94 -11.57
N VAL A 80 0.49 11.33 -11.76
CA VAL A 80 0.88 12.61 -12.38
C VAL A 80 0.91 12.54 -13.92
N THR A 81 1.11 11.37 -14.50
CA THR A 81 1.23 11.22 -15.96
C THR A 81 -0.13 11.47 -16.66
N PRO A 82 -0.19 12.38 -17.66
CA PRO A 82 -1.40 12.61 -18.45
C PRO A 82 -1.90 11.31 -19.08
N ARG A 83 -3.16 10.98 -18.86
CA ARG A 83 -3.78 9.76 -19.40
C ARG A 83 -4.36 10.06 -20.78
N ASN A 84 -3.89 9.35 -21.81
CA ASN A 84 -4.66 9.23 -23.05
C ASN A 84 -5.92 8.44 -22.71
N VAL A 85 -7.03 9.13 -22.46
CA VAL A 85 -8.32 8.53 -22.11
C VAL A 85 -8.96 7.98 -23.37
N SER A 86 -8.35 6.96 -23.98
CA SER A 86 -8.98 6.12 -24.99
C SER A 86 -9.27 4.77 -24.35
N SER A 87 -10.37 4.67 -23.60
CA SER A 87 -10.96 3.37 -23.30
C SER A 87 -12.48 3.49 -23.24
N PRO A 88 -13.19 2.44 -23.71
CA PRO A 88 -14.61 2.52 -24.02
C PRO A 88 -15.41 2.58 -22.73
N LYS A 89 -16.52 3.34 -22.77
CA LYS A 89 -17.57 3.18 -21.77
C LYS A 89 -18.10 1.76 -21.87
N LEU A 90 -18.04 1.00 -20.77
CA LEU A 90 -18.84 -0.22 -20.59
C LEU A 90 -20.30 0.17 -20.40
#